data_AF-U2CBK8-F1
#
_entry.id   AF-U2CBK8-F1
#
_cell.length_a   1.000
_cell.length_b   1.000
_cell.length_c   1.000
_cell.angle_alpha   90.00
_cell.angle_beta   90.00
_cell.angle_gamma   90.00
#
_symmetry.space_group_name_H-M   'P 1'
#
loop_
_entity.id
_entity.type
_entity.pdbx_description
1 polymer ?
#
loop_
_entity_poly.entity_id
_entity_poly.type
_entity_poly.pdbx_seq_one_letter_code
_entity_poly.pdbx_strand_id
1 'polypeptide(L)'
;MRKYLSTLLVASMLIASCSKDAEVIREKIFSQSRPILSGQGQPDNGKGEDGDYYLDLTNAKLYGPKTQGAWGDPSLDLKGLPGTNGITPTISEDGYWVINGVKTTTKAQGERGQNGRTPVFSIIDGYWAIDGV
;
A
#
# COMPACT_ATOMS: atom_id res chain seq x y z
N MET A 1 -58.37 -63.72 62.42
CA MET A 1 -58.42 -64.08 60.99
C MET A 1 -57.76 -62.96 60.19
N ARG A 2 -56.75 -63.33 59.39
CA ARG A 2 -55.87 -62.45 58.59
C ARG A 2 -56.65 -61.67 57.54
N LYS A 3 -56.32 -60.38 57.38
CA LYS A 3 -56.63 -59.57 56.19
C LYS A 3 -55.49 -58.57 55.96
N TYR A 4 -54.86 -58.73 54.78
CA TYR A 4 -54.22 -57.76 53.85
C TYR A 4 -53.64 -56.45 54.42
N LEU A 5 -52.57 -55.84 53.90
CA LEU A 5 -52.24 -55.61 52.50
C LEU A 5 -50.98 -54.73 52.51
N SER A 6 -50.02 -55.00 51.62
CA SER A 6 -49.18 -54.02 50.94
C SER A 6 -48.62 -52.81 51.73
N THR A 7 -47.30 -52.79 51.92
CA THR A 7 -46.49 -51.73 51.31
C THR A 7 -45.08 -52.26 51.08
N LEU A 8 -44.80 -52.62 49.82
CA LEU A 8 -43.47 -52.53 49.25
C LEU A 8 -42.98 -51.08 49.47
N LEU A 9 -42.11 -50.85 50.46
CA LEU A 9 -41.27 -49.68 50.42
C LEU A 9 -40.02 -50.09 49.62
N VAL A 10 -40.08 -49.80 48.33
CA VAL A 10 -38.96 -49.91 47.40
C VAL A 10 -37.79 -49.15 48.03
N ALA A 11 -36.75 -49.87 48.45
CA ALA A 11 -35.47 -49.26 48.79
C ALA A 11 -34.94 -48.65 47.49
N SER A 12 -35.23 -47.36 47.30
CA SER A 12 -34.79 -46.57 46.16
C SER A 12 -33.26 -46.53 46.20
N MET A 13 -32.66 -47.34 45.35
CA MET A 13 -31.23 -47.34 45.07
C MET A 13 -30.86 -45.95 44.54
N LEU A 14 -30.28 -45.11 45.39
CA LEU A 14 -29.67 -43.85 44.98
C LEU A 14 -28.35 -44.20 44.29
N ILE A 15 -28.43 -44.51 43.00
CA ILE A 15 -27.25 -44.59 42.15
C ILE A 15 -26.73 -43.16 42.04
N ALA A 16 -25.71 -42.82 42.82
CA ALA A 16 -24.93 -41.62 42.63
C ALA A 16 -24.15 -41.77 41.31
N SER A 17 -24.83 -41.43 40.20
CA SER A 17 -24.20 -41.27 38.90
C SER A 17 -23.32 -40.03 38.95
N CYS A 18 -22.03 -40.22 39.25
CA CYS A 18 -21.04 -39.17 39.09
C CYS A 18 -20.78 -39.00 37.59
N SER A 19 -21.46 -38.06 36.92
CA SER A 19 -20.93 -37.55 35.65
C SER A 19 -19.76 -36.63 36.01
N LYS A 20 -18.55 -36.99 35.58
CA LYS A 20 -17.56 -35.96 35.33
C LYS A 20 -18.06 -35.22 34.11
N ASP A 21 -18.67 -34.06 34.35
CA ASP A 21 -18.91 -33.11 33.28
C ASP A 21 -17.52 -32.68 32.79
N ALA A 22 -17.13 -33.22 31.64
CA ALA A 22 -15.99 -32.71 30.90
C ALA A 22 -16.44 -31.36 30.34
N GLU A 23 -16.31 -30.31 31.14
CA GLU A 23 -16.31 -28.96 30.62
C GLU A 23 -15.13 -28.89 29.64
N VAL A 24 -15.46 -29.00 28.35
CA VAL A 24 -14.54 -28.59 27.29
C VAL A 24 -14.32 -27.12 27.57
N ILE A 25 -13.22 -26.80 28.24
CA ILE A 25 -12.68 -25.45 28.32
C ILE A 25 -12.39 -25.07 26.87
N ARG A 26 -13.41 -24.57 26.19
CA ARG A 26 -13.23 -23.66 25.09
C ARG A 26 -12.70 -22.41 25.78
N GLU A 27 -11.40 -22.41 26.08
CA GLU A 27 -10.69 -21.15 26.10
C GLU A 27 -10.93 -20.59 24.71
N LYS A 28 -11.97 -19.74 24.62
CA LYS A 28 -11.94 -18.66 23.66
C LYS A 28 -10.61 -18.02 23.94
N ILE A 29 -9.62 -18.27 23.08
CA ILE A 29 -8.33 -17.59 23.14
C ILE A 29 -8.71 -16.12 23.22
N PHE A 30 -8.66 -15.56 24.43
CA PHE A 30 -8.94 -14.16 24.66
C PHE A 30 -7.68 -13.52 24.12
N SER A 31 -7.73 -13.21 22.84
CA SER A 31 -6.68 -12.54 22.11
C SER A 31 -6.31 -11.30 22.90
N GLN A 32 -5.26 -11.38 23.71
CA GLN A 32 -4.63 -10.23 24.37
C GLN A 32 -3.97 -9.29 23.33
N SER A 33 -4.16 -9.55 22.02
CA SER A 33 -3.79 -8.59 20.99
C SER A 33 -4.78 -7.43 21.00
N ARG A 34 -4.32 -6.28 21.49
CA ARG A 34 -4.92 -4.99 21.17
C ARG A 34 -4.54 -4.67 19.72
N PRO A 35 -5.49 -4.67 18.77
CA PRO A 35 -5.18 -4.31 17.39
C PRO A 35 -4.72 -2.86 17.33
N ILE A 36 -3.75 -2.58 16.46
CA ILE A 36 -3.36 -1.19 16.16
C ILE A 36 -4.56 -0.50 15.52
N LEU A 37 -4.98 0.63 16.08
CA LEU A 37 -6.06 1.43 15.52
C LEU A 37 -5.63 2.01 14.18
N SER A 38 -6.55 2.27 13.27
CA SER A 38 -6.24 2.93 12.01
C SER A 38 -7.37 3.83 11.53
N GLY A 39 -7.05 4.70 10.59
CA GLY A 39 -8.02 5.59 9.96
C GLY A 39 -7.34 6.60 9.03
N GLN A 40 -8.15 7.52 8.50
CA GLN A 40 -7.67 8.59 7.61
C GLN A 40 -7.23 9.79 8.44
N GLY A 41 -6.04 10.31 8.20
CA GLY A 41 -5.48 11.45 8.91
C GLY A 41 -5.09 11.16 10.36
N GLN A 42 -4.64 12.22 11.03
CA GLN A 42 -4.28 12.22 12.46
C GLN A 42 -5.48 11.76 13.31
N PRO A 43 -5.28 10.89 14.32
CA PRO A 43 -6.37 10.43 15.16
C PRO A 43 -6.91 11.55 16.05
N ASP A 44 -8.23 11.61 16.20
CA ASP A 44 -8.88 12.42 17.23
C ASP A 44 -8.50 11.93 18.64
N ASN A 45 -8.36 12.85 19.58
CA ASN A 45 -8.10 12.53 20.99
C ASN A 45 -9.24 11.72 21.65
N GLY A 46 -10.45 11.69 21.07
CA GLY A 46 -11.53 10.80 21.51
C GLY A 46 -11.39 9.35 21.04
N LYS A 47 -10.44 9.06 20.15
CA LYS A 47 -10.21 7.71 19.60
C LYS A 47 -9.14 6.97 20.41
N GLY A 48 -9.46 5.74 20.80
CA GLY A 48 -8.56 4.87 21.56
C GLY A 48 -8.34 5.30 23.01
N GLU A 49 -7.67 4.44 23.76
CA GLU A 49 -7.31 4.63 25.16
C GLU A 49 -5.81 4.86 25.31
N ASP A 50 -5.39 5.34 26.48
CA ASP A 50 -3.96 5.43 26.79
C ASP A 50 -3.27 4.06 26.60
N GLY A 51 -2.08 4.10 26.00
CA GLY A 51 -1.32 2.92 25.59
C GLY A 51 -1.64 2.36 24.20
N ASP A 52 -2.68 2.84 23.50
CA ASP A 52 -2.95 2.43 22.12
C ASP A 52 -1.96 3.03 21.13
N TYR A 53 -1.78 2.34 20.01
CA TYR A 53 -1.11 2.84 18.81
C TYR A 53 -2.12 3.07 17.70
N TYR A 54 -1.83 4.04 16.84
CA TYR A 54 -2.69 4.40 15.71
C TYR A 54 -1.89 4.61 14.42
N LEU A 55 -2.37 4.02 13.32
CA LEU A 55 -1.83 4.16 11.98
C LEU A 55 -2.69 5.12 11.15
N ASP A 56 -2.13 6.28 10.81
CA ASP A 56 -2.69 7.22 9.83
C ASP A 56 -2.42 6.70 8.42
N LEU A 57 -3.48 6.24 7.76
CA LEU A 57 -3.43 5.65 6.42
C LEU A 57 -3.24 6.71 5.31
N THR A 58 -3.55 7.97 5.57
CA THR A 58 -3.42 9.06 4.60
C THR A 58 -1.99 9.55 4.52
N ASN A 59 -1.37 9.75 5.69
CA ASN A 59 -0.02 10.31 5.76
C ASN A 59 1.06 9.25 6.00
N ALA A 60 0.66 7.98 6.22
CA ALA A 60 1.53 6.87 6.59
C ALA A 60 2.35 7.19 7.85
N LYS A 61 1.67 7.63 8.89
CA LYS A 61 2.28 7.99 10.18
C LYS A 61 1.80 7.06 11.29
N LEU A 62 2.70 6.64 12.16
CA LEU A 62 2.38 5.91 13.38
C LEU A 62 2.37 6.87 14.56
N TYR A 63 1.24 6.93 15.26
CA TYR A 63 1.06 7.64 16.50
C TYR A 63 1.06 6.65 17.66
N GLY A 64 1.59 7.09 18.80
CA GLY A 64 1.44 6.40 20.07
C GLY A 64 2.76 5.93 20.71
N PRO A 65 2.70 5.38 21.94
CA PRO A 65 1.47 5.08 22.68
C PRO A 65 0.71 6.36 23.06
N LYS A 66 -0.63 6.36 22.99
CA LYS A 66 -1.45 7.47 23.47
C LYS A 66 -1.18 7.70 24.96
N THR A 67 -1.05 8.96 25.39
CA THR A 67 -0.78 9.29 26.79
C THR A 67 -1.63 10.46 27.25
N GLN A 68 -2.18 10.37 28.46
CA GLN A 68 -2.98 11.42 29.09
C GLN A 68 -4.15 11.89 28.20
N GLY A 69 -4.76 10.96 27.46
CA GLY A 69 -5.86 11.25 26.54
C GLY A 69 -5.45 11.92 25.22
N ALA A 70 -4.15 12.12 24.96
CA ALA A 70 -3.64 12.78 23.76
C ALA A 70 -2.70 11.88 22.95
N TRP A 71 -2.76 12.01 21.63
CA TRP A 71 -1.90 11.25 20.71
C TRP A 71 -0.51 11.86 20.50
N GLY A 72 -0.36 13.18 20.72
CA GLY A 72 0.88 13.90 20.48
C GLY A 72 1.29 13.95 19.00
N ASP A 73 2.56 14.27 18.76
CA ASP A 73 3.18 14.17 17.44
C ASP A 73 3.36 12.69 17.03
N PRO A 74 3.40 12.39 15.71
CA PRO A 74 3.65 11.04 15.25
C PRO A 74 5.01 10.53 15.73
N SER A 75 5.03 9.34 16.30
CA SER A 75 6.23 8.67 16.78
C SER A 75 7.13 8.18 15.65
N LEU A 76 6.53 7.88 14.49
CA LEU A 76 7.26 7.44 13.30
C LEU A 76 6.54 7.87 12.02
N ASP A 77 7.27 8.46 11.09
CA ASP A 77 6.86 8.57 9.69
C ASP A 77 7.27 7.28 8.97
N LEU A 78 6.30 6.56 8.40
CA LEU A 78 6.54 5.31 7.69
C LEU A 78 6.93 5.56 6.23
N LYS A 79 6.87 6.83 5.77
CA LYS A 79 7.42 7.20 4.47
C LYS A 79 8.93 7.33 4.58
N GLY A 80 9.60 6.84 3.56
CA GLY A 80 11.01 7.15 3.36
C GLY A 80 11.22 8.63 3.04
N LEU A 81 12.48 9.06 3.12
CA LEU A 81 12.87 10.36 2.59
C LEU A 81 12.53 10.43 1.10
N PRO A 82 12.16 11.61 0.57
CA PRO A 82 12.01 11.79 -0.87
C PRO A 82 13.25 11.31 -1.62
N GLY A 83 13.03 10.73 -2.82
CA GLY A 83 14.14 10.35 -3.70
C GLY A 83 14.95 11.58 -4.12
N THR A 84 16.21 11.35 -4.52
CA THR A 84 17.05 12.40 -5.11
C THR A 84 16.52 12.79 -6.49
N ASN A 85 16.82 14.01 -6.92
CA ASN A 85 16.51 14.45 -8.28
C ASN A 85 17.23 13.57 -9.31
N GLY A 86 16.57 13.37 -10.47
CA GLY A 86 17.19 12.72 -11.61
C GLY A 86 18.32 13.54 -12.23
N ILE A 87 19.21 12.87 -12.98
CA ILE A 87 20.27 13.51 -13.74
C ILE A 87 19.71 13.97 -15.09
N THR A 88 19.86 15.25 -15.41
CA THR A 88 19.48 15.78 -16.74
C THR A 88 20.50 15.29 -17.78
N PRO A 89 20.07 14.60 -18.86
CA PRO A 89 20.95 14.22 -19.95
C PRO A 89 21.58 15.45 -20.63
N THR A 90 22.80 15.29 -21.15
CA THR A 90 23.50 16.33 -21.93
C THR A 90 23.81 15.84 -23.33
N ILE A 91 24.26 16.74 -24.20
CA ILE A 91 24.71 16.43 -25.56
C ILE A 91 26.23 16.61 -25.60
N SER A 92 26.97 15.60 -26.06
CA SER A 92 28.41 15.69 -26.26
C SER A 92 28.77 16.56 -27.48
N GLU A 93 30.04 16.97 -27.58
CA GLU A 93 30.53 17.78 -28.71
C GLU A 93 30.36 17.06 -30.07
N ASP A 94 30.48 15.73 -30.09
CA ASP A 94 30.24 14.89 -31.27
C ASP A 94 28.75 14.55 -31.49
N GLY A 95 27.84 15.14 -30.70
CA GLY A 95 26.40 15.12 -30.93
C GLY A 95 25.66 13.88 -30.42
N TYR A 96 26.23 13.14 -29.46
CA TYR A 96 25.59 11.98 -28.83
C TYR A 96 24.95 12.33 -27.49
N TRP A 97 23.92 11.59 -27.09
CA TRP A 97 23.40 11.71 -25.73
C TRP A 97 24.45 11.27 -24.71
N VAL A 98 24.57 12.00 -23.61
CA VAL A 98 25.36 11.65 -22.44
C VAL A 98 24.43 11.53 -21.23
N ILE A 99 24.38 10.33 -20.66
CA ILE A 99 23.53 10.00 -19.51
C ILE A 99 24.44 9.56 -18.37
N ASN A 100 24.36 10.24 -17.22
CA ASN A 100 25.21 9.95 -16.06
C ASN A 100 26.72 9.98 -16.40
N GLY A 101 27.15 10.93 -17.25
CA GLY A 101 28.54 11.05 -17.71
C GLY A 101 28.97 10.00 -18.74
N VAL A 102 28.12 9.03 -19.08
CA VAL A 102 28.39 8.00 -20.08
C VAL A 102 27.79 8.41 -21.42
N LYS A 103 28.64 8.51 -22.44
CA LYS A 103 28.21 8.76 -23.82
C LYS A 103 27.53 7.52 -24.38
N THR A 104 26.37 7.71 -25.00
CA THR A 104 25.60 6.66 -25.67
C THR A 104 26.03 6.49 -27.13
N THR A 105 25.48 5.47 -27.80
CA THR A 105 25.63 5.26 -29.26
C THR A 105 24.57 5.98 -30.09
N THR A 106 23.61 6.65 -29.44
CA THR A 106 22.50 7.35 -30.11
C THR A 106 22.80 8.83 -30.25
N LYS A 107 22.73 9.37 -31.48
CA LYS A 107 22.85 10.81 -31.73
C LYS A 107 21.66 11.56 -31.08
N ALA A 108 21.96 12.72 -30.49
CA ALA A 108 20.95 13.60 -29.90
C ALA A 108 20.12 14.38 -30.92
N GLN A 109 20.65 14.51 -32.14
CA GLN A 109 19.99 15.15 -33.27
C GLN A 109 20.26 14.37 -34.56
N GLY A 110 19.35 14.50 -35.53
CA GLY A 110 19.56 13.97 -36.87
C GLY A 110 20.69 14.70 -37.59
N GLU A 111 21.18 14.09 -38.67
CA GLU A 111 22.11 14.77 -39.57
C GLU A 111 21.41 15.94 -40.27
N ARG A 112 22.16 17.01 -40.55
CA ARG A 112 21.63 18.12 -41.33
C ARG A 112 21.18 17.59 -42.70
N GLY A 113 19.96 17.96 -43.11
CA GLY A 113 19.49 17.63 -44.46
C GLY A 113 20.42 18.18 -45.55
N GLN A 114 20.44 17.52 -46.71
CA GLN A 114 21.16 18.04 -47.86
C GLN A 114 20.53 19.37 -48.32
N ASN A 115 21.34 20.26 -48.90
CA ASN A 115 20.82 21.46 -49.54
C ASN A 115 19.85 21.07 -50.65
N GLY A 116 18.73 21.80 -50.76
CA GLY A 116 17.81 21.63 -51.88
C GLY A 116 18.47 21.98 -53.21
N ARG A 117 18.03 21.34 -54.29
CA ARG A 117 18.38 21.77 -55.66
C ARG A 117 17.65 23.08 -55.97
N THR A 118 18.36 24.08 -56.48
CA THR A 118 17.72 25.27 -57.05
C THR A 118 17.15 24.89 -58.42
N PRO A 119 15.83 25.05 -58.67
CA PRO A 119 15.24 24.77 -59.97
C PRO A 119 15.67 25.83 -60.99
N VAL A 120 15.74 25.44 -62.26
CA VAL A 120 16.00 26.39 -63.37
C VAL A 120 14.68 26.84 -63.96
N PHE A 121 14.48 28.15 -64.08
CA PHE A 121 13.34 28.72 -64.82
C PHE A 121 13.77 29.04 -66.25
N SER A 122 12.99 28.58 -67.22
CA SER A 122 13.20 28.85 -68.65
C SER A 122 11.88 29.13 -69.36
N ILE A 123 11.95 29.54 -70.63
CA ILE A 123 10.79 29.67 -71.52
C ILE A 123 10.93 28.62 -72.63
N ILE A 124 9.92 27.76 -72.79
CA ILE A 124 9.80 26.76 -73.86
C ILE A 124 8.48 27.00 -74.57
N ASP A 125 8.53 27.20 -75.89
CA ASP A 125 7.36 27.48 -76.74
C ASP A 125 6.45 28.62 -76.22
N GLY A 126 7.06 29.63 -75.58
CA GLY A 126 6.36 30.78 -75.02
C GLY A 126 5.72 30.55 -73.65
N TYR A 127 5.86 29.37 -73.05
CA TYR A 127 5.37 29.04 -71.71
C TYR A 127 6.52 28.99 -70.69
N TRP A 128 6.18 29.27 -69.43
CA TRP A 128 7.10 29.09 -68.31
C TRP A 128 7.37 27.60 -68.07
N ALA A 129 8.65 27.24 -68.04
CA ALA A 129 9.13 25.89 -67.77
C ALA A 129 9.98 25.86 -66.50
N ILE A 130 9.90 24.76 -65.75
CA ILE A 130 10.70 24.49 -64.56
C ILE A 130 11.53 23.24 -64.81
N ASP A 131 12.85 23.37 -64.68
CA ASP A 131 13.81 22.30 -64.98
C ASP A 131 13.68 21.73 -66.40
N GLY A 132 13.20 22.56 -67.34
CA GLY A 132 13.09 22.21 -68.75
C GLY A 132 11.84 21.39 -69.13
N VAL A 133 10.86 21.30 -68.25
CA VAL A 133 9.52 20.72 -68.50
C VAL A 133 8.46 21.82 -68.47
#